data_AF-A0A9D5HT83-F1
#
_entry.id   AF-A0A9D5HT83-F1
#
_cell.length_a   1.000
_cell.length_b   1.000
_cell.length_c   1.000
_cell.angle_alpha   90.00
_cell.angle_beta   90.00
_cell.angle_gamma   90.00
#
_symmetry.space_group_name_H-M   'P 1'
#
loop_
_entity.id
_entity.type
_entity.pdbx_description
1 polymer ?
#
loop_
_entity_poly.entity_id
_entity_poly.type
_entity_poly.pdbx_seq_one_letter_code
_entity_poly.pdbx_strand_id
1 'polypeptide(L)'
;MLVLANNSLTGAIPSSIGNLSSLTLLSLMLNNLQGIIPEELCRLSKLITFQVAENLLKGTIPPTLFNISSLDYFSVASNELHGSLPPSLGVKLPKFTTLLLGVNKFSGTIPASLSNASMLQMTDLSINQFSGTVPPVFGGMLDLFYLNLENNQFEANDAKDLSFIDSLVNCSNLQVFSIGYNQFGGVLPLSLANFSKAVRFLVTTSNHFSGIIPHGIENLISLNLLDFSGNNLTGQIPEYIGKLSMLQSLNFQDNKLTGYIPSSIGNLTQLTDIYLSGNEFEGYVLQLLQHSMVLRTSF
;
A
#
# COMPACT_ATOMS: atom_id res chain seq x y z
N MET A 1 17.35 -12.64 -22.46
CA MET A 1 16.06 -12.10 -22.00
C MET A 1 14.95 -12.81 -22.77
N LEU A 2 13.76 -12.96 -22.18
CA LEU A 2 12.57 -13.51 -22.83
C LEU A 2 11.40 -12.57 -22.49
N VAL A 3 10.93 -11.86 -23.51
CA VAL A 3 9.86 -10.84 -23.39
C VAL A 3 8.77 -11.22 -24.36
N LEU A 4 7.63 -11.64 -23.81
CA LEU A 4 6.42 -12.03 -24.53
C LEU A 4 5.19 -11.26 -24.02
N ALA A 5 5.43 -10.15 -23.34
CA ALA A 5 4.38 -9.34 -22.74
C ALA A 5 3.40 -8.77 -23.78
N ASN A 6 2.16 -8.54 -23.37
CA ASN A 6 1.09 -7.92 -24.17
C ASN A 6 0.79 -8.72 -25.46
N ASN A 7 0.41 -9.98 -25.29
CA ASN A 7 -0.02 -10.87 -26.36
C ASN A 7 -1.30 -11.62 -25.93
N SER A 8 -1.77 -12.52 -26.79
CA SER A 8 -2.90 -13.41 -26.48
C SER A 8 -2.46 -14.85 -26.21
N LEU A 9 -1.25 -15.04 -25.65
CA LEU A 9 -0.71 -16.37 -25.39
C LEU A 9 -1.57 -17.10 -24.35
N THR A 10 -1.91 -18.35 -24.63
CA THR A 10 -2.72 -19.22 -23.78
C THR A 10 -1.92 -20.44 -23.31
N GLY A 11 -2.51 -21.24 -22.42
CA GLY A 11 -1.88 -22.47 -21.92
C GLY A 11 -0.97 -22.20 -20.71
N ALA A 12 -0.24 -23.23 -20.28
CA ALA A 12 0.61 -23.14 -19.10
C ALA A 12 1.99 -22.56 -19.41
N ILE A 13 2.63 -21.95 -18.40
CA ILE A 13 4.06 -21.60 -18.46
C ILE A 13 4.85 -22.93 -18.56
N PRO A 14 5.62 -23.16 -19.64
CA PRO A 14 6.37 -24.41 -19.78
C PRO A 14 7.52 -24.49 -18.78
N SER A 15 7.66 -25.62 -18.08
CA SER A 15 8.79 -25.87 -17.16
C SER A 15 10.16 -25.83 -17.87
N SER A 16 10.19 -26.08 -19.18
CA SER A 16 11.38 -25.98 -20.02
C SER A 16 12.02 -24.59 -20.05
N ILE A 17 11.28 -23.52 -19.71
CA ILE A 17 11.86 -22.18 -19.53
C ILE A 17 12.96 -22.20 -18.47
N GLY A 18 12.85 -23.06 -17.45
CA GLY A 18 13.88 -23.25 -16.42
C GLY A 18 15.24 -23.70 -16.94
N ASN A 19 15.32 -24.19 -18.19
CA ASN A 19 16.60 -24.57 -18.83
C ASN A 19 17.35 -23.37 -19.42
N LEU A 20 16.75 -22.18 -19.48
CA LEU A 20 17.36 -20.96 -20.01
C LEU A 20 18.26 -20.30 -18.94
N SER A 21 19.30 -20.99 -18.49
CA SER A 21 20.15 -20.59 -17.34
C SER A 21 20.84 -19.22 -17.45
N SER A 22 20.89 -18.62 -18.66
CA SER A 22 21.43 -17.27 -18.87
C SER A 22 20.36 -16.17 -18.84
N LEU A 23 19.11 -16.51 -18.53
CA LEU A 23 18.00 -15.57 -18.52
C LEU A 23 18.11 -14.60 -17.34
N THR A 24 18.16 -13.31 -17.65
CA THR A 24 18.17 -12.22 -16.67
C THR A 24 16.81 -11.53 -16.53
N LEU A 25 15.95 -11.65 -17.54
CA LEU A 25 14.61 -11.08 -17.55
C LEU A 25 13.66 -12.08 -18.20
N LEU A 26 12.60 -12.40 -17.46
CA LEU A 26 11.44 -13.15 -17.91
C LEU A 26 10.19 -12.27 -17.76
N SER A 27 9.60 -11.85 -18.88
CA SER A 27 8.36 -11.08 -18.89
C SER A 27 7.32 -11.77 -19.78
N LEU A 28 6.27 -12.27 -19.13
CA LEU A 28 5.10 -12.93 -19.72
C LEU A 28 3.79 -12.19 -19.39
N MET A 29 3.89 -10.95 -18.89
CA MET A 29 2.74 -10.20 -18.41
C MET A 29 1.72 -9.88 -19.51
N LEU A 30 0.47 -9.55 -19.14
CA LEU A 30 -0.57 -9.17 -20.10
C LEU A 30 -0.78 -10.26 -21.17
N ASN A 31 -1.16 -11.45 -20.73
CA ASN A 31 -1.48 -12.60 -21.58
C ASN A 31 -2.66 -13.39 -20.98
N ASN A 32 -3.03 -14.50 -21.61
CA ASN A 32 -4.08 -15.42 -21.14
C ASN A 32 -3.47 -16.73 -20.61
N LEU A 33 -2.26 -16.67 -20.01
CA LEU A 33 -1.60 -17.86 -19.47
C LEU A 33 -2.34 -18.37 -18.25
N GLN A 34 -2.41 -19.68 -18.12
CA GLN A 34 -3.16 -20.40 -17.08
C GLN A 34 -2.27 -21.46 -16.41
N GLY A 35 -2.81 -22.23 -15.47
CA GLY A 35 -2.03 -23.25 -14.76
C GLY A 35 -1.11 -22.62 -13.69
N ILE A 36 -0.04 -23.31 -13.33
CA ILE A 36 0.83 -22.92 -12.20
C ILE A 36 2.12 -22.24 -12.66
N ILE A 37 2.82 -21.57 -11.73
CA ILE A 37 4.22 -21.20 -11.89
C ILE A 37 5.08 -22.46 -11.65
N PRO A 38 5.81 -22.98 -12.66
CA PRO A 38 6.61 -24.20 -12.50
C PRO A 38 7.78 -24.00 -11.53
N GLU A 39 8.05 -25.01 -10.71
CA GLU A 39 9.18 -24.99 -9.77
C GLU A 39 10.53 -24.90 -10.51
N GLU A 40 10.63 -25.43 -11.73
CA GLU A 40 11.85 -25.41 -12.54
C GLU A 40 12.36 -24.00 -12.84
N LEU A 41 11.51 -22.97 -12.73
CA LEU A 41 11.93 -21.57 -12.88
C LEU A 41 12.92 -21.14 -11.78
N CYS A 42 13.01 -21.87 -10.65
CA CYS A 42 14.04 -21.64 -9.64
C CYS A 42 15.48 -21.87 -10.16
N ARG A 43 15.64 -22.59 -11.28
CA ARG A 43 16.95 -22.84 -11.91
C ARG A 43 17.53 -21.61 -12.62
N LEU A 44 16.72 -20.56 -12.81
CA LEU A 44 17.12 -19.31 -13.44
C LEU A 44 17.96 -18.45 -12.49
N SER A 45 19.15 -18.94 -12.12
CA SER A 45 20.01 -18.34 -11.08
C SER A 45 20.59 -16.95 -11.40
N LYS A 46 20.42 -16.47 -12.63
CA LYS A 46 20.80 -15.12 -13.08
C LYS A 46 19.60 -14.18 -13.23
N LEU A 47 18.40 -14.63 -12.89
CA LEU A 47 17.18 -13.85 -13.10
C LEU A 47 17.15 -12.63 -12.19
N ILE A 48 16.95 -11.47 -12.79
CA ILE A 48 16.87 -10.15 -12.13
C ILE A 48 15.41 -9.71 -12.10
N THR A 49 14.70 -9.87 -13.22
CA THR A 49 13.31 -9.45 -13.37
C THR A 49 12.43 -10.66 -13.69
N PHE A 50 11.45 -10.92 -12.81
CA PHE A 50 10.39 -11.90 -13.01
C PHE A 50 9.03 -11.17 -13.08
N GLN A 51 8.39 -11.20 -14.24
CA GLN A 51 7.12 -10.53 -14.50
C GLN A 51 6.14 -11.48 -15.18
N VAL A 52 5.09 -11.88 -14.45
CA VAL A 52 4.00 -12.73 -14.99
C VAL A 52 2.62 -12.18 -14.61
N ALA A 53 2.56 -10.88 -14.29
CA ALA A 53 1.34 -10.18 -13.92
C ALA A 53 0.27 -10.19 -15.03
N GLU A 54 -0.99 -9.99 -14.67
CA GLU A 54 -2.12 -9.90 -15.61
C GLU A 54 -2.22 -11.14 -16.50
N ASN A 55 -2.48 -12.27 -15.84
CA ASN A 55 -2.72 -13.58 -16.44
C ASN A 55 -3.80 -14.34 -15.61
N LEU A 56 -4.02 -15.62 -15.91
CA LEU A 56 -4.96 -16.51 -15.22
C LEU A 56 -4.22 -17.60 -14.41
N LEU A 57 -3.02 -17.29 -13.90
CA LEU A 57 -2.18 -18.24 -13.16
C LEU A 57 -2.81 -18.59 -11.81
N LYS A 58 -2.69 -19.85 -11.41
CA LYS A 58 -3.26 -20.48 -10.20
C LYS A 58 -2.17 -21.17 -9.39
N GLY A 59 -2.54 -21.71 -8.24
CA GLY A 59 -1.62 -22.42 -7.36
C GLY A 59 -0.79 -21.46 -6.51
N THR A 60 0.32 -21.96 -5.98
CA THR A 60 1.23 -21.20 -5.12
C THR A 60 2.44 -20.70 -5.90
N ILE A 61 3.16 -19.71 -5.35
CA ILE A 61 4.51 -19.39 -5.80
C ILE A 61 5.45 -20.46 -5.21
N PRO A 62 6.23 -21.19 -6.04
CA PRO A 62 7.29 -22.06 -5.53
C PRO A 62 8.24 -21.30 -4.59
N PRO A 63 8.35 -21.66 -3.29
CA PRO A 63 9.19 -20.91 -2.35
C PRO A 63 10.66 -20.81 -2.77
N THR A 64 11.13 -21.78 -3.56
CA THR A 64 12.48 -21.84 -4.13
C THR A 64 12.77 -20.73 -5.13
N LEU A 65 11.77 -20.04 -5.70
CA LEU A 65 11.98 -18.85 -6.52
C LEU A 65 12.61 -17.70 -5.73
N PHE A 66 12.25 -17.55 -4.45
CA PHE A 66 12.83 -16.54 -3.56
C PHE A 66 14.27 -16.88 -3.11
N ASN A 67 14.84 -18.00 -3.58
CA ASN A 67 16.27 -18.31 -3.40
C ASN A 67 17.16 -17.71 -4.51
N ILE A 68 16.59 -17.12 -5.56
CA ILE A 68 17.36 -16.51 -6.64
C ILE A 68 17.93 -15.17 -6.15
N SER A 69 19.18 -15.18 -5.72
CA SER A 69 19.81 -14.01 -5.08
C SER A 69 20.08 -12.82 -6.00
N SER A 70 19.96 -13.01 -7.32
CA SER A 70 20.02 -11.93 -8.31
C SER A 70 18.69 -11.20 -8.48
N LEU A 71 17.59 -11.72 -7.91
CA LEU A 71 16.25 -11.17 -8.11
C LEU A 71 16.15 -9.77 -7.51
N ASP A 72 15.66 -8.86 -8.33
CA ASP A 72 15.51 -7.43 -8.05
C ASP A 72 14.03 -7.03 -8.12
N TYR A 73 13.36 -7.49 -9.17
CA TYR A 73 11.97 -7.16 -9.47
C TYR A 73 11.14 -8.44 -9.60
N PHE A 74 10.08 -8.56 -8.79
CA PHE A 74 9.15 -9.68 -8.81
C PHE A 74 7.71 -9.18 -8.86
N SER A 75 7.01 -9.48 -9.96
CA SER A 75 5.60 -9.15 -10.12
C SER A 75 4.80 -10.34 -10.63
N VAL A 76 3.77 -10.69 -9.86
CA VAL A 76 2.75 -11.70 -10.17
C VAL A 76 1.34 -11.13 -10.02
N ALA A 77 1.22 -9.81 -9.94
CA ALA A 77 -0.04 -9.12 -9.66
C ALA A 77 -1.14 -9.47 -10.67
N SER A 78 -2.41 -9.36 -10.28
CA SER A 78 -3.56 -9.65 -11.13
C SER A 78 -3.53 -11.07 -11.72
N ASN A 79 -3.61 -12.06 -10.84
CA ASN A 79 -3.72 -13.49 -11.16
C ASN A 79 -4.71 -14.17 -10.18
N GLU A 80 -4.81 -15.50 -10.23
CA GLU A 80 -5.56 -16.32 -9.26
C GLU A 80 -4.63 -17.10 -8.30
N LEU A 81 -3.43 -16.59 -8.01
CA LEU A 81 -2.45 -17.25 -7.15
C LEU A 81 -2.90 -17.21 -5.68
N HIS A 82 -2.55 -18.24 -4.92
CA HIS A 82 -2.90 -18.36 -3.50
C HIS A 82 -1.75 -18.94 -2.67
N GLY A 83 -2.00 -19.20 -1.38
CA GLY A 83 -1.01 -19.66 -0.42
C GLY A 83 -0.34 -18.50 0.31
N SER A 84 0.66 -18.81 1.14
CA SER A 84 1.34 -17.81 1.97
C SER A 84 2.73 -17.47 1.47
N LEU A 85 3.22 -16.30 1.88
CA LEU A 85 4.61 -15.93 1.69
C LEU A 85 5.51 -16.83 2.56
N PRO A 86 6.61 -17.37 2.01
CA PRO A 86 7.47 -18.24 2.79
C PRO A 86 8.15 -17.47 3.94
N PRO A 87 8.27 -18.06 5.14
CA PRO A 87 8.94 -17.42 6.27
C PRO A 87 10.37 -16.96 5.99
N SER A 88 11.03 -17.55 4.99
CA SER A 88 12.41 -17.25 4.58
C SER A 88 12.53 -16.26 3.41
N LEU A 89 11.44 -15.62 2.96
CA LEU A 89 11.41 -14.81 1.73
C LEU A 89 12.55 -13.79 1.65
N GLY A 90 12.79 -12.99 2.69
CA GLY A 90 13.82 -11.96 2.63
C GLY A 90 15.26 -12.43 2.89
N VAL A 91 15.48 -13.73 3.20
CA VAL A 91 16.81 -14.23 3.63
C VAL A 91 17.84 -14.23 2.51
N LYS A 92 17.43 -14.50 1.27
CA LYS A 92 18.34 -14.69 0.12
C LYS A 92 18.20 -13.62 -0.95
N LEU A 93 17.59 -12.47 -0.63
CA LEU A 93 17.19 -11.45 -1.59
C LEU A 93 17.90 -10.11 -1.33
N PRO A 94 19.24 -10.04 -1.41
CA PRO A 94 20.00 -8.84 -1.04
C PRO A 94 19.86 -7.68 -2.03
N LYS A 95 19.33 -7.92 -3.24
CA LYS A 95 19.15 -6.90 -4.30
C LYS A 95 17.69 -6.53 -4.54
N PHE A 96 16.79 -7.04 -3.71
CA PHE A 96 15.37 -7.06 -4.03
C PHE A 96 14.74 -5.69 -3.76
N THR A 97 14.28 -5.02 -4.81
CA THR A 97 13.72 -3.66 -4.73
C THR A 97 12.21 -3.62 -4.88
N THR A 98 11.63 -4.56 -5.63
CA THR A 98 10.22 -4.48 -6.01
C THR A 98 9.48 -5.81 -5.83
N LEU A 99 8.46 -5.79 -4.98
CA LEU A 99 7.56 -6.92 -4.72
C LEU A 99 6.11 -6.51 -5.02
N LEU A 100 5.53 -7.05 -6.10
CA LEU A 100 4.15 -6.76 -6.51
C LEU A 100 3.32 -8.05 -6.56
N LEU A 101 2.47 -8.24 -5.55
CA LEU A 101 1.60 -9.40 -5.38
C LEU A 101 0.11 -9.06 -5.49
N GLY A 102 -0.22 -7.79 -5.73
CA GLY A 102 -1.59 -7.30 -5.63
C GLY A 102 -2.60 -8.03 -6.52
N VAL A 103 -3.88 -8.01 -6.16
CA VAL A 103 -4.98 -8.64 -6.91
C VAL A 103 -4.73 -10.14 -7.12
N ASN A 104 -4.72 -10.89 -6.01
CA ASN A 104 -4.56 -12.34 -5.97
C ASN A 104 -5.40 -12.92 -4.80
N LYS A 105 -5.12 -14.15 -4.41
CA LYS A 105 -5.75 -14.87 -3.28
C LYS A 105 -4.70 -15.30 -2.25
N PHE A 106 -3.59 -14.57 -2.11
CA PHE A 106 -2.56 -14.87 -1.10
C PHE A 106 -3.11 -14.71 0.31
N SER A 107 -2.68 -15.56 1.24
CA SER A 107 -3.15 -15.58 2.62
C SER A 107 -2.00 -15.73 3.63
N GLY A 108 -2.35 -15.75 4.92
CA GLY A 108 -1.36 -15.81 6.01
C GLY A 108 -0.74 -14.45 6.31
N THR A 109 0.37 -14.44 7.05
CA THR A 109 0.98 -13.22 7.58
C THR A 109 2.15 -12.73 6.71
N ILE A 110 2.53 -11.47 6.91
CA ILE A 110 3.80 -10.94 6.36
C ILE A 110 4.96 -11.56 7.15
N PRO A 111 5.93 -12.23 6.48
CA PRO A 111 7.03 -12.89 7.19
C PRO A 111 8.03 -11.87 7.73
N ALA A 112 8.48 -12.06 8.97
CA ALA A 112 9.45 -11.18 9.63
C ALA A 112 10.79 -11.03 8.85
N SER A 113 11.17 -12.06 8.10
CA SER A 113 12.38 -12.05 7.26
C SER A 113 12.34 -11.03 6.13
N LEU A 114 11.16 -10.48 5.79
CA LEU A 114 11.06 -9.43 4.77
C LEU A 114 11.93 -8.20 5.13
N SER A 115 12.15 -7.95 6.43
CA SER A 115 13.08 -6.91 6.91
C SER A 115 14.53 -7.09 6.43
N ASN A 116 14.95 -8.31 6.08
CA ASN A 116 16.28 -8.59 5.56
C ASN A 116 16.45 -8.12 4.10
N ALA A 117 15.37 -7.92 3.35
CA ALA A 117 15.40 -7.34 2.02
C ALA A 117 15.43 -5.81 2.12
N SER A 118 16.50 -5.28 2.72
CA SER A 118 16.63 -3.85 3.09
C SER A 118 16.65 -2.88 1.91
N MET A 119 16.86 -3.38 0.68
CA MET A 119 16.81 -2.60 -0.56
C MET A 119 15.39 -2.44 -1.13
N LEU A 120 14.36 -2.98 -0.48
CA LEU A 120 12.98 -2.84 -0.94
C LEU A 120 12.56 -1.37 -1.01
N GLN A 121 12.01 -1.00 -2.15
CA GLN A 121 11.58 0.35 -2.50
C GLN A 121 10.07 0.40 -2.74
N MET A 122 9.51 -0.66 -3.34
CA MET A 122 8.10 -0.76 -3.67
C MET A 122 7.54 -2.12 -3.24
N THR A 123 6.53 -2.08 -2.36
CA THR A 123 5.78 -3.26 -1.94
C THR A 123 4.29 -3.05 -2.15
N ASP A 124 3.68 -3.88 -2.99
CA ASP A 124 2.23 -3.91 -3.19
C ASP A 124 1.68 -5.31 -2.88
N LEU A 125 0.93 -5.41 -1.77
CA LEU A 125 0.25 -6.61 -1.32
C LEU A 125 -1.29 -6.47 -1.43
N SER A 126 -1.77 -5.43 -2.10
CA SER A 126 -3.17 -5.04 -2.06
C SER A 126 -4.12 -6.10 -2.65
N ILE A 127 -5.39 -6.11 -2.23
CA ILE A 127 -6.44 -6.96 -2.81
C ILE A 127 -6.01 -8.45 -2.74
N ASN A 128 -5.88 -8.95 -1.52
CA ASN A 128 -5.51 -10.33 -1.19
C ASN A 128 -6.30 -10.77 0.06
N GLN A 129 -5.88 -11.88 0.68
CA GLN A 129 -6.45 -12.45 1.91
C GLN A 129 -5.38 -12.53 3.01
N PHE A 130 -4.36 -11.66 2.98
CA PHE A 130 -3.37 -11.59 4.06
C PHE A 130 -4.04 -11.21 5.37
N SER A 131 -3.59 -11.78 6.48
CA SER A 131 -4.21 -11.63 7.79
C SER A 131 -3.19 -11.49 8.92
N GLY A 132 -3.70 -11.27 10.13
CA GLY A 132 -2.89 -11.03 11.32
C GLY A 132 -2.36 -9.60 11.38
N THR A 133 -1.44 -9.35 12.31
CA THR A 133 -0.86 -8.02 12.52
C THR A 133 0.29 -7.77 11.54
N VAL A 134 0.46 -6.52 11.13
CA VAL A 134 1.59 -6.12 10.29
C VAL A 134 2.83 -6.00 11.18
N PRO A 135 3.89 -6.80 10.98
CA PRO A 135 5.09 -6.67 11.77
C PRO A 135 5.85 -5.38 11.38
N PRO A 136 6.67 -4.80 12.27
CA PRO A 136 7.39 -3.55 12.01
C PRO A 136 8.58 -3.68 11.05
N VAL A 137 8.49 -4.58 10.06
CA VAL A 137 9.56 -4.94 9.13
C VAL A 137 9.89 -3.85 8.12
N PHE A 138 8.89 -3.05 7.72
CA PHE A 138 9.04 -2.04 6.68
C PHE A 138 9.95 -0.88 7.11
N GLY A 139 10.02 -0.57 8.40
CA GLY A 139 10.94 0.44 8.92
C GLY A 139 12.43 0.12 8.78
N GLY A 140 12.80 -1.11 8.36
CA GLY A 140 14.16 -1.47 7.99
C GLY A 140 14.52 -1.16 6.52
N MET A 141 13.53 -0.77 5.70
CA MET A 141 13.66 -0.49 4.28
C MET A 141 13.76 1.04 4.09
N LEU A 142 14.97 1.58 4.20
CA LEU A 142 15.17 3.04 4.26
C LEU A 142 14.80 3.76 2.95
N ASP A 143 14.85 3.03 1.83
CA ASP A 143 14.52 3.51 0.48
C ASP A 143 13.06 3.23 0.07
N LEU A 144 12.23 2.69 0.98
CA LEU A 144 10.82 2.42 0.71
C LEU A 144 10.09 3.71 0.35
N PHE A 145 9.58 3.79 -0.87
CA PHE A 145 8.77 4.91 -1.36
C PHE A 145 7.29 4.55 -1.54
N TYR A 146 6.96 3.26 -1.70
CA TYR A 146 5.60 2.81 -1.95
C TYR A 146 5.27 1.58 -1.10
N LEU A 147 4.26 1.72 -0.25
CA LEU A 147 3.69 0.65 0.54
C LEU A 147 2.17 0.64 0.39
N ASN A 148 1.64 -0.41 -0.24
CA ASN A 148 0.21 -0.63 -0.38
C ASN A 148 -0.19 -1.99 0.19
N LEU A 149 -1.00 -1.97 1.24
CA LEU A 149 -1.55 -3.12 1.95
C LEU A 149 -3.09 -3.17 1.88
N GLU A 150 -3.70 -2.37 1.00
CA GLU A 150 -5.15 -2.22 0.94
C GLU A 150 -5.90 -3.54 0.70
N ASN A 151 -7.16 -3.61 1.11
CA ASN A 151 -8.06 -4.72 0.75
C ASN A 151 -7.49 -6.08 1.15
N ASN A 152 -7.25 -6.25 2.45
CA ASN A 152 -6.77 -7.47 3.08
C ASN A 152 -7.56 -7.71 4.39
N GLN A 153 -7.09 -8.65 5.21
CA GLN A 153 -7.65 -8.98 6.52
C GLN A 153 -6.65 -8.63 7.64
N PHE A 154 -5.78 -7.64 7.43
CA PHE A 154 -4.85 -7.21 8.47
C PHE A 154 -5.61 -6.56 9.62
N GLU A 155 -5.15 -6.80 10.83
CA GLU A 155 -5.78 -6.32 12.06
C GLU A 155 -4.78 -5.60 12.97
N ALA A 156 -5.29 -4.75 13.84
CA ALA A 156 -4.55 -4.19 14.97
C ALA A 156 -5.53 -3.96 16.13
N ASN A 157 -5.23 -4.52 17.28
CA ASN A 157 -6.13 -4.46 18.44
C ASN A 157 -5.65 -3.47 19.51
N ASP A 158 -4.37 -3.12 19.50
CA ASP A 158 -3.77 -2.19 20.45
C ASP A 158 -2.65 -1.34 19.80
N ALA A 159 -2.04 -0.46 20.60
CA ALA A 159 -0.94 0.39 20.14
C ALA A 159 0.32 -0.39 19.74
N LYS A 160 0.54 -1.60 20.28
CA LYS A 160 1.69 -2.43 19.94
C LYS A 160 1.53 -3.02 18.54
N ASP A 161 0.33 -3.41 18.16
CA ASP A 161 0.04 -3.89 16.81
C ASP A 161 0.23 -2.79 15.74
N LEU A 162 0.06 -1.52 16.13
CA LEU A 162 0.32 -0.35 15.26
C LEU A 162 1.80 0.09 15.24
N SER A 163 2.71 -0.60 15.94
CA SER A 163 4.13 -0.24 15.98
C SER A 163 4.84 -0.30 14.62
N PHE A 164 4.25 -0.95 13.62
CA PHE A 164 4.76 -0.87 12.24
C PHE A 164 4.62 0.53 11.65
N ILE A 165 3.60 1.30 12.05
CA ILE A 165 3.47 2.71 11.67
C ILE A 165 4.63 3.50 12.30
N ASP A 166 4.95 3.27 13.57
CA ASP A 166 6.09 3.93 14.23
C ASP A 166 7.41 3.67 13.50
N SER A 167 7.61 2.45 12.99
CA SER A 167 8.86 2.11 12.30
C SER A 167 9.00 2.75 10.91
N LEU A 168 7.89 3.12 10.26
CA LEU A 168 7.89 3.78 8.95
C LEU A 168 8.42 5.22 8.97
N VAL A 169 8.61 5.83 10.15
CA VAL A 169 9.33 7.10 10.30
C VAL A 169 10.75 7.01 9.74
N ASN A 170 11.35 5.82 9.74
CA ASN A 170 12.68 5.59 9.16
C ASN A 170 12.70 5.60 7.62
N CYS A 171 11.55 5.45 6.96
CA CYS A 171 11.44 5.41 5.50
C CYS A 171 11.42 6.84 4.94
N SER A 172 12.62 7.43 4.82
CA SER A 172 12.79 8.83 4.42
C SER A 172 12.29 9.17 3.01
N ASN A 173 12.10 8.16 2.15
CA ASN A 173 11.60 8.32 0.78
C ASN A 173 10.12 7.98 0.61
N LEU A 174 9.38 7.69 1.70
CA LEU A 174 7.99 7.26 1.65
C LEU A 174 7.12 8.31 0.93
N GLN A 175 6.42 7.88 -0.12
CA GLN A 175 5.53 8.71 -0.94
C GLN A 175 4.09 8.19 -0.90
N VAL A 176 3.91 6.88 -0.89
CA VAL A 176 2.61 6.23 -0.83
C VAL A 176 2.56 5.32 0.39
N PHE A 177 1.61 5.59 1.27
CA PHE A 177 1.24 4.70 2.37
C PHE A 177 -0.26 4.47 2.32
N SER A 178 -0.64 3.23 2.03
CA SER A 178 -2.04 2.84 1.99
C SER A 178 -2.31 1.53 2.71
N ILE A 179 -3.26 1.57 3.64
CA ILE A 179 -3.70 0.45 4.48
C ILE A 179 -5.24 0.33 4.54
N GLY A 180 -5.94 0.99 3.61
CA GLY A 180 -7.40 1.00 3.56
C GLY A 180 -8.03 -0.39 3.40
N TYR A 181 -9.32 -0.52 3.71
CA TYR A 181 -10.09 -1.76 3.58
C TYR A 181 -9.43 -2.94 4.30
N ASN A 182 -9.21 -2.77 5.61
CA ASN A 182 -8.66 -3.78 6.51
C ASN A 182 -9.46 -3.76 7.84
N GLN A 183 -8.95 -4.44 8.87
CA GLN A 183 -9.53 -4.50 10.21
C GLN A 183 -8.63 -3.76 11.23
N PHE A 184 -7.88 -2.74 10.81
CA PHE A 184 -7.02 -1.99 11.73
C PHE A 184 -7.87 -1.18 12.73
N GLY A 185 -7.74 -1.49 14.02
CA GLY A 185 -8.35 -0.75 15.11
C GLY A 185 -7.34 0.10 15.88
N GLY A 186 -7.75 0.59 17.05
CA GLY A 186 -6.91 1.41 17.92
C GLY A 186 -6.90 2.90 17.53
N VAL A 187 -5.91 3.64 18.02
CA VAL A 187 -5.74 5.08 17.75
C VAL A 187 -4.56 5.26 16.80
N LEU A 188 -4.73 6.06 15.75
CA LEU A 188 -3.64 6.38 14.82
C LEU A 188 -2.43 6.95 15.60
N PRO A 189 -1.24 6.35 15.49
CA PRO A 189 -0.07 6.81 16.22
C PRO A 189 0.35 8.23 15.81
N LEU A 190 0.82 9.04 16.77
CA LEU A 190 1.33 10.39 16.48
C LEU A 190 2.57 10.38 15.59
N SER A 191 3.31 9.26 15.54
CA SER A 191 4.45 9.04 14.64
C SER A 191 4.07 9.12 13.16
N LEU A 192 2.80 8.92 12.81
CA LEU A 192 2.29 9.08 11.45
C LEU A 192 2.50 10.52 10.93
N ALA A 193 2.45 11.52 11.82
CA ALA A 193 2.77 12.90 11.49
C ALA A 193 4.28 13.16 11.27
N ASN A 194 5.14 12.20 11.63
CA ASN A 194 6.59 12.24 11.44
C ASN A 194 7.05 11.41 10.22
N PHE A 195 6.12 10.93 9.40
CA PHE A 195 6.47 10.31 8.12
C PHE A 195 7.26 11.27 7.23
N SER A 196 7.87 10.72 6.17
CA SER A 196 8.58 11.52 5.20
C SER A 196 7.71 12.67 4.69
N LYS A 197 8.31 13.86 4.58
CA LYS A 197 7.66 15.01 3.93
C LYS A 197 7.41 14.78 2.44
N ALA A 198 7.93 13.68 1.87
CA ALA A 198 7.64 13.24 0.51
C ALA A 198 6.30 12.49 0.39
N VAL A 199 5.61 12.15 1.50
CA VAL A 199 4.31 11.47 1.44
C VAL A 199 3.31 12.31 0.67
N ARG A 200 2.75 11.72 -0.39
CA ARG A 200 1.73 12.28 -1.28
C ARG A 200 0.38 11.64 -1.08
N PHE A 201 0.36 10.34 -0.75
CA PHE A 201 -0.86 9.56 -0.56
C PHE A 201 -0.82 8.90 0.81
N LEU A 202 -1.77 9.28 1.64
CA LEU A 202 -1.95 8.76 2.99
C LEU A 202 -3.40 8.29 3.12
N VAL A 203 -3.59 6.98 3.09
CA VAL A 203 -4.89 6.33 2.95
C VAL A 203 -5.09 5.27 4.03
N THR A 204 -6.09 5.47 4.88
CA THR A 204 -6.49 4.53 5.95
C THR A 204 -7.98 4.18 5.89
N THR A 205 -8.62 4.47 4.75
CA THR A 205 -10.05 4.30 4.47
C THR A 205 -10.61 2.96 4.93
N SER A 206 -11.86 2.92 5.41
CA SER A 206 -12.57 1.66 5.72
C SER A 206 -11.78 0.74 6.66
N ASN A 207 -11.59 1.21 7.89
CA ASN A 207 -10.94 0.50 8.99
C ASN A 207 -11.73 0.73 10.29
N HIS A 208 -11.15 0.41 11.44
CA HIS A 208 -11.74 0.60 12.77
C HIS A 208 -10.95 1.63 13.61
N PHE A 209 -10.20 2.53 12.96
CA PHE A 209 -9.42 3.54 13.67
C PHE A 209 -10.32 4.46 14.48
N SER A 210 -9.88 4.77 15.69
CA SER A 210 -10.58 5.60 16.67
C SER A 210 -9.68 6.74 17.15
N GLY A 211 -10.20 7.57 18.05
CA GLY A 211 -9.49 8.75 18.52
C GLY A 211 -9.56 9.90 17.51
N ILE A 212 -8.63 10.85 17.63
CA ILE A 212 -8.65 12.09 16.85
C ILE A 212 -7.72 12.01 15.64
N ILE A 213 -7.90 12.92 14.69
CA ILE A 213 -6.90 13.19 13.64
C ILE A 213 -5.57 13.58 14.34
N PRO A 214 -4.45 12.89 14.08
CA PRO A 214 -3.19 13.15 14.77
C PRO A 214 -2.69 14.60 14.62
N HIS A 215 -2.28 15.21 15.73
CA HIS A 215 -1.57 16.48 15.70
C HIS A 215 -0.24 16.34 14.95
N GLY A 216 0.15 17.37 14.18
CA GLY A 216 1.36 17.35 13.37
C GLY A 216 1.10 16.87 11.94
N ILE A 217 -0.13 16.47 11.59
CA ILE A 217 -0.48 16.09 10.22
C ILE A 217 -0.11 17.19 9.21
N GLU A 218 -0.09 18.46 9.65
CA GLU A 218 0.32 19.60 8.84
C GLU A 218 1.79 19.55 8.37
N ASN A 219 2.62 18.69 8.96
CA ASN A 219 4.02 18.52 8.59
C ASN A 219 4.18 17.76 7.26
N LEU A 220 3.14 17.03 6.82
CA LEU A 220 3.12 16.27 5.59
C LEU A 220 2.79 17.17 4.38
N ILE A 221 3.61 18.19 4.18
CA ILE A 221 3.38 19.31 3.25
C ILE A 221 3.24 18.91 1.77
N SER A 222 3.66 17.70 1.39
CA SER A 222 3.54 17.19 0.02
C SER A 222 2.28 16.35 -0.22
N LEU A 223 1.39 16.22 0.78
CA LEU A 223 0.16 15.45 0.63
C LEU A 223 -0.68 15.99 -0.52
N ASN A 224 -1.03 15.10 -1.46
CA ASN A 224 -2.03 15.36 -2.50
C ASN A 224 -3.36 14.73 -2.12
N LEU A 225 -3.34 13.57 -1.47
CA LEU A 225 -4.53 12.85 -1.04
C LEU A 225 -4.39 12.44 0.42
N LEU A 226 -5.36 12.87 1.22
CA LEU A 226 -5.55 12.44 2.60
C LEU A 226 -6.93 11.80 2.74
N ASP A 227 -6.96 10.49 2.97
CA ASP A 227 -8.20 9.73 3.08
C ASP A 227 -8.22 8.90 4.36
N PHE A 228 -9.01 9.35 5.34
CA PHE A 228 -9.29 8.64 6.58
C PHE A 228 -10.76 8.21 6.69
N SER A 229 -11.47 8.12 5.57
CA SER A 229 -12.90 7.83 5.56
C SER A 229 -13.27 6.45 6.10
N GLY A 230 -14.53 6.24 6.48
CA GLY A 230 -15.03 4.94 6.91
C GLY A 230 -14.29 4.41 8.14
N ASN A 231 -14.12 5.25 9.16
CA ASN A 231 -13.46 4.91 10.42
C ASN A 231 -14.34 5.36 11.61
N ASN A 232 -13.83 5.20 12.83
CA ASN A 232 -14.47 5.63 14.06
C ASN A 232 -13.79 6.89 14.65
N LEU A 233 -13.22 7.77 13.81
CA LEU A 233 -12.52 8.96 14.28
C LEU A 233 -13.50 9.95 14.91
N THR A 234 -13.07 10.60 15.98
CA THR A 234 -13.83 11.58 16.76
C THR A 234 -13.09 12.92 16.85
N GLY A 235 -13.72 13.90 17.50
CA GLY A 235 -13.14 15.23 17.66
C GLY A 235 -13.32 16.10 16.42
N GLN A 236 -12.65 17.24 16.40
CA GLN A 236 -12.81 18.25 15.36
C GLN A 236 -11.78 18.08 14.24
N ILE A 237 -12.12 18.52 13.02
CA ILE A 237 -11.08 18.77 12.01
C ILE A 237 -10.22 19.94 12.50
N PRO A 238 -8.90 19.77 12.62
CA PRO A 238 -8.05 20.80 13.18
C PRO A 238 -7.79 21.97 12.21
N GLU A 239 -7.66 23.19 12.74
CA GLU A 239 -7.34 24.41 11.95
C GLU A 239 -5.98 24.35 11.23
N TYR A 240 -5.06 23.49 11.67
CA TYR A 240 -3.78 23.32 10.98
C TYR A 240 -3.90 22.51 9.68
N ILE A 241 -5.07 21.92 9.37
CA ILE A 241 -5.30 21.23 8.09
C ILE A 241 -5.03 22.16 6.89
N GLY A 242 -5.34 23.46 7.02
CA GLY A 242 -5.12 24.47 5.98
C GLY A 242 -3.66 24.74 5.61
N LYS A 243 -2.68 24.12 6.31
CA LYS A 243 -1.26 24.19 5.94
C LYS A 243 -0.86 23.19 4.84
N LEU A 244 -1.72 22.22 4.52
CA LEU A 244 -1.46 21.20 3.49
C LEU A 244 -1.68 21.78 2.07
N SER A 245 -0.85 22.75 1.67
CA SER A 245 -1.06 23.54 0.45
C SER A 245 -1.01 22.75 -0.87
N MET A 246 -0.52 21.51 -0.84
CA MET A 246 -0.49 20.58 -1.98
C MET A 246 -1.71 19.66 -2.05
N LEU A 247 -2.63 19.74 -1.08
CA LEU A 247 -3.75 18.83 -0.96
C LEU A 247 -4.77 19.09 -2.06
N GLN A 248 -5.12 18.02 -2.78
CA GLN A 248 -6.08 18.01 -3.88
C GLN A 248 -7.37 17.29 -3.46
N SER A 249 -7.26 16.22 -2.68
CA SER A 249 -8.40 15.45 -2.18
C SER A 249 -8.32 15.26 -0.67
N LEU A 250 -9.39 15.66 0.03
CA LEU A 250 -9.58 15.46 1.46
C LEU A 250 -10.84 14.62 1.70
N ASN A 251 -10.66 13.42 2.25
CA ASN A 251 -11.78 12.51 2.49
C ASN A 251 -11.80 12.07 3.96
N PHE A 252 -12.79 12.58 4.70
CA PHE A 252 -13.10 12.19 6.07
C PHE A 252 -14.53 11.67 6.21
N GLN A 253 -15.17 11.28 5.11
CA GLN A 253 -16.55 10.79 5.15
C GLN A 253 -16.70 9.57 6.07
N ASP A 254 -17.91 9.34 6.55
CA ASP A 254 -18.28 8.17 7.36
C ASP A 254 -17.36 7.99 8.58
N ASN A 255 -17.38 8.99 9.45
CA ASN A 255 -16.67 9.03 10.74
C ASN A 255 -17.60 9.58 11.84
N LYS A 256 -17.05 9.89 13.01
CA LYS A 256 -17.78 10.51 14.14
C LYS A 256 -17.18 11.88 14.49
N LEU A 257 -16.69 12.59 13.47
CA LEU A 257 -16.09 13.92 13.65
C LEU A 257 -17.17 14.94 14.01
N THR A 258 -16.86 15.84 14.93
CA THR A 258 -17.79 16.82 15.49
C THR A 258 -17.28 18.25 15.31
N GLY A 259 -18.09 19.23 15.74
CA GLY A 259 -17.73 20.65 15.72
C GLY A 259 -17.83 21.30 14.35
N TYR A 260 -17.18 22.45 14.19
CA TYR A 260 -17.24 23.23 12.95
C TYR A 260 -16.17 22.77 11.97
N ILE A 261 -16.48 22.87 10.68
CA ILE A 261 -15.48 22.70 9.64
C ILE A 261 -14.58 23.95 9.64
N PRO A 262 -13.26 23.81 9.83
CA PRO A 262 -12.38 24.93 10.10
C PRO A 262 -12.23 25.86 8.88
N SER A 263 -12.18 27.16 9.15
CA SER A 263 -12.09 28.19 8.10
C SER A 263 -10.80 28.09 7.28
N SER A 264 -9.74 27.53 7.88
CA SER A 264 -8.46 27.25 7.23
C SER A 264 -8.53 26.29 6.05
N ILE A 265 -9.61 25.52 5.86
CA ILE A 265 -9.84 24.77 4.62
C ILE A 265 -9.83 25.69 3.40
N GLY A 266 -10.24 26.96 3.54
CA GLY A 266 -10.15 27.97 2.49
C GLY A 266 -8.71 28.27 2.03
N ASN A 267 -7.69 27.91 2.82
CA ASN A 267 -6.28 28.07 2.44
C ASN A 267 -5.77 26.96 1.51
N LEU A 268 -6.54 25.87 1.34
CA LEU A 268 -6.18 24.72 0.50
C LEU A 268 -6.46 25.02 -0.98
N THR A 269 -5.65 25.89 -1.57
CA THR A 269 -5.87 26.43 -2.93
C THR A 269 -5.84 25.38 -4.06
N GLN A 270 -5.31 24.18 -3.82
CA GLN A 270 -5.30 23.07 -4.78
C GLN A 270 -6.43 22.05 -4.56
N LEU A 271 -7.26 22.22 -3.51
CA LEU A 271 -8.29 21.26 -3.15
C LEU A 271 -9.41 21.26 -4.20
N THR A 272 -9.60 20.12 -4.86
CA THR A 272 -10.66 19.89 -5.84
C THR A 272 -11.81 19.08 -5.26
N ASP A 273 -11.48 18.18 -4.33
CA ASP A 273 -12.40 17.18 -3.80
C ASP A 273 -12.41 17.21 -2.28
N ILE A 274 -13.61 17.39 -1.70
CA ILE A 274 -13.81 17.32 -0.25
C ILE A 274 -15.03 16.44 0.06
N TYR A 275 -14.82 15.41 0.87
CA TYR A 275 -15.84 14.45 1.27
C TYR A 275 -15.94 14.42 2.79
N LEU A 276 -17.02 14.96 3.34
CA LEU A 276 -17.27 15.10 4.79
C LEU A 276 -18.61 14.51 5.24
N SER A 277 -19.35 13.87 4.33
CA SER A 277 -20.65 13.23 4.61
C SER A 277 -20.52 12.16 5.70
N GLY A 278 -21.63 11.83 6.38
CA GLY A 278 -21.61 10.79 7.41
C GLY A 278 -20.76 11.14 8.63
N ASN A 279 -20.84 12.39 9.11
CA ASN A 279 -20.20 12.88 10.34
C ASN A 279 -21.21 13.64 11.20
N GLU A 280 -20.77 14.13 12.35
CA GLU A 280 -21.56 14.87 13.35
C GLU A 280 -21.18 16.37 13.37
N PHE A 281 -20.90 16.96 12.21
CA PHE A 281 -20.51 18.38 12.11
C PHE A 281 -21.66 19.34 12.42
N GLU A 282 -21.32 20.48 13.02
CA GLU A 282 -22.22 21.57 13.35
C GLU A 282 -21.89 22.85 12.54
N GLY A 283 -22.82 23.81 12.52
CA GLY A 283 -22.61 25.14 11.92
C GLY A 283 -23.21 25.33 10.52
N TYR A 284 -22.69 26.34 9.81
CA TYR A 284 -23.29 26.82 8.55
C TYR A 284 -22.40 26.52 7.34
N VAL A 285 -22.99 25.94 6.30
CA VAL A 285 -22.33 25.64 5.01
C VAL A 285 -21.67 26.89 4.38
N LEU A 286 -22.24 28.08 4.61
CA LEU A 286 -21.78 29.35 4.03
C LEU A 286 -20.34 29.73 4.43
N GLN A 287 -19.81 29.27 5.57
CA GLN A 287 -18.42 29.56 5.96
C GLN A 287 -17.40 28.85 5.05
N LEU A 288 -17.77 27.75 4.40
CA LEU A 288 -16.92 27.01 3.46
C LEU A 288 -16.84 27.68 2.08
N LEU A 289 -17.98 28.25 1.65
CA LEU A 289 -18.14 28.82 0.32
C LEU A 289 -17.57 30.24 0.18
N GLN A 290 -17.34 30.95 1.29
CA GLN A 290 -16.80 32.32 1.25
C GLN A 290 -15.32 32.40 0.87
N HIS A 291 -14.56 31.30 0.98
CA HIS A 291 -13.11 31.27 0.72
C HIS A 291 -12.68 30.27 -0.34
N SER A 292 -13.60 29.47 -0.90
CA SER A 292 -13.29 28.47 -1.92
C SER A 292 -14.17 28.67 -3.17
N MET A 293 -13.59 29.23 -4.24
CA MET A 293 -14.20 29.24 -5.58
C MET A 293 -14.27 27.83 -6.23
N VAL A 294 -13.96 26.76 -5.49
CA VAL A 294 -13.62 25.44 -6.04
C VAL A 294 -14.61 24.34 -5.62
N LEU A 295 -15.51 24.59 -4.66
CA LEU A 295 -16.45 23.56 -4.20
C LEU A 295 -17.60 23.31 -5.20
N ARG A 296 -17.41 22.33 -6.10
CA ARG A 296 -18.53 21.61 -6.72
C ARG A 296 -18.85 20.40 -5.84
N THR A 297 -19.68 20.57 -4.83
CA THR A 297 -20.12 19.45 -3.98
C THR A 297 -21.39 18.82 -4.56
N SER A 298 -21.32 17.52 -4.83
CA SER A 298 -22.49 16.63 -4.85
C SER A 298 -22.89 16.43 -3.39
N PHE A 299 -24.03 16.98 -3.00
CA PHE A 299 -24.64 16.78 -1.68
C PHE A 299 -25.42 15.46 -1.63
#